data_AF-A0A7J9WEP3-F1
#
_entry.id   AF-A0A7J9WEP3-F1
#
_cell.length_a   1.000
_cell.length_b   1.000
_cell.length_c   1.000
_cell.angle_alpha   90.00
_cell.angle_beta   90.00
_cell.angle_gamma   90.00
#
_symmetry.space_group_name_H-M   'P 1'
#
loop_
_entity.id
_entity.type
_entity.pdbx_description
1 polymer ?
#
loop_
_entity_poly.entity_id
_entity_poly.type
_entity_poly.pdbx_seq_one_letter_code
_entity_poly.pdbx_strand_id
1 'polypeptide(L)'
;MGRRARRGRSTPRAVRAGTRRRCEDGGPGRDRGSRRGGNRGGAVAVSRRTIALHLTDGTWSEATATAFRLADRLLARGHRVTIFAGDDAAALAAGGDRVAEAVSALLHRGTHGGTLHWVVDADAARRLGIEDRLASGVIPGDLADLWSFVREADVVLSPGRMA
;
A
#
# COMPACT_ATOMS: atom_id res chain seq x y z
N MET A 1 56.11 -1.99 7.71
CA MET A 1 56.74 -2.16 6.37
C MET A 1 55.65 -2.35 5.32
N GLY A 2 55.78 -1.71 4.14
CA GLY A 2 54.93 -1.95 2.94
C GLY A 2 53.64 -1.11 2.87
N ARG A 3 53.61 0.16 2.44
CA ARG A 3 53.72 0.73 1.08
C ARG A 3 52.73 0.19 0.02
N ARG A 4 51.94 1.15 -0.50
CA ARG A 4 51.45 1.36 -1.90
C ARG A 4 50.24 0.54 -2.39
N ALA A 5 49.40 1.01 -3.31
CA ALA A 5 49.11 2.33 -3.90
C ALA A 5 47.98 2.16 -4.96
N ARG A 6 47.26 3.27 -5.24
CA ARG A 6 46.78 3.74 -6.58
C ARG A 6 45.68 2.91 -7.30
N ARG A 7 44.50 3.52 -7.52
CA ARG A 7 44.05 4.36 -8.67
C ARG A 7 43.42 3.53 -9.80
N GLY A 8 42.23 3.94 -10.23
CA GLY A 8 41.63 3.50 -11.49
C GLY A 8 40.23 4.08 -11.74
N ARG A 9 40.11 5.41 -11.89
CA ARG A 9 38.98 6.03 -12.60
C ARG A 9 39.27 5.95 -14.10
N SER A 10 38.32 5.44 -14.88
CA SER A 10 38.30 5.61 -16.33
C SER A 10 36.85 5.70 -16.83
N THR A 11 36.40 6.92 -17.08
CA THR A 11 35.27 7.27 -17.96
C THR A 11 35.68 7.16 -19.42
N PRO A 12 34.81 6.70 -20.34
CA PRO A 12 34.97 6.98 -21.75
C PRO A 12 34.18 8.23 -22.16
N ARG A 13 34.89 9.17 -22.79
CA ARG A 13 34.38 10.28 -23.59
C ARG A 13 34.61 9.91 -25.04
N ALA A 14 33.61 9.97 -25.91
CA ALA A 14 33.83 10.13 -27.35
C ALA A 14 32.60 10.74 -28.03
N VAL A 15 32.82 11.95 -28.54
CA VAL A 15 31.98 12.70 -29.47
C VAL A 15 32.49 12.41 -30.88
N ARG A 16 31.59 12.09 -31.83
CA ARG A 16 31.76 12.24 -33.30
C ARG A 16 30.34 12.37 -33.88
N ALA A 17 29.93 13.52 -34.42
CA ALA A 17 30.31 14.16 -35.69
C ALA A 17 29.75 13.44 -36.94
N GLY A 18 28.66 14.01 -37.49
CA GLY A 18 28.52 14.30 -38.92
C GLY A 18 27.78 13.28 -39.78
N THR A 19 26.64 13.70 -40.36
CA THR A 19 26.38 13.53 -41.80
C THR A 19 25.23 14.45 -42.27
N ARG A 20 25.54 15.28 -43.27
CA ARG A 20 24.58 16.03 -44.12
C ARG A 20 24.19 15.17 -45.32
N ARG A 21 22.95 15.28 -45.80
CA ARG A 21 22.43 15.13 -47.20
C ARG A 21 20.92 15.44 -47.12
N ARG A 22 20.42 16.59 -47.61
CA ARG A 22 20.14 17.04 -49.00
C ARG A 22 18.94 16.31 -49.65
N CYS A 23 17.88 17.13 -49.85
CA CYS A 23 16.81 17.15 -50.87
C CYS A 23 16.01 15.88 -51.18
N GLU A 24 14.66 15.97 -51.13
CA GLU A 24 13.82 15.94 -52.34
C GLU A 24 12.33 16.21 -52.02
N ASP A 25 11.72 16.98 -52.92
CA ASP A 25 10.29 17.31 -53.04
C ASP A 25 9.44 16.09 -53.45
N GLY A 26 8.15 16.08 -53.08
CA GLY A 26 7.18 15.21 -53.77
C GLY A 26 5.85 14.93 -53.08
N GLY A 27 4.86 15.81 -53.28
CA GLY A 27 3.44 15.45 -53.56
C GLY A 27 2.48 15.12 -52.40
N PRO A 28 1.24 15.68 -52.39
CA PRO A 28 0.20 15.30 -51.45
C PRO A 28 -0.56 14.07 -51.98
N GLY A 29 -0.60 13.00 -51.19
CA GLY A 29 -1.16 11.73 -51.63
C GLY A 29 -1.76 10.91 -50.51
N ARG A 30 -3.10 10.95 -50.47
CA ARG A 30 -4.03 9.90 -50.04
C ARG A 30 -4.36 9.81 -48.55
N ASP A 31 -5.56 10.32 -48.26
CA ASP A 31 -6.57 9.67 -47.44
C ASP A 31 -6.40 8.15 -47.37
N ARG A 32 -6.03 7.67 -46.19
CA ARG A 32 -6.43 6.34 -45.71
C ARG A 32 -6.84 6.48 -44.26
N GLY A 33 -8.14 6.26 -44.05
CA GLY A 33 -8.79 6.29 -42.75
C GLY A 33 -8.03 5.49 -41.72
N SER A 34 -7.42 6.21 -40.77
CA SER A 34 -7.07 5.63 -39.49
C SER A 34 -8.34 5.60 -38.66
N ARG A 35 -9.00 4.44 -38.65
CA ARG A 35 -9.90 4.07 -37.55
C ARG A 35 -9.06 4.05 -36.28
N ARG A 36 -8.90 5.23 -35.66
CA ARG A 36 -8.51 5.35 -34.25
C ARG A 36 -9.65 4.73 -33.46
N GLY A 37 -9.57 3.41 -33.28
CA GLY A 37 -10.14 2.75 -32.12
C GLY A 37 -9.53 3.45 -30.91
N GLY A 38 -10.24 4.44 -30.40
CA GLY A 38 -9.87 5.15 -29.19
C GLY A 38 -9.69 4.11 -28.11
N ASN A 39 -8.43 3.92 -27.73
CA ASN A 39 -8.03 3.14 -26.58
C ASN A 39 -8.74 3.76 -25.38
N ARG A 40 -9.95 3.27 -25.05
CA ARG A 40 -10.62 3.56 -23.76
C ARG A 40 -9.93 2.77 -22.65
N GLY A 41 -8.60 2.80 -22.64
CA GLY A 41 -7.83 2.67 -21.41
C GLY A 41 -7.89 4.01 -20.69
N GLY A 42 -9.10 4.46 -20.35
CA GLY A 42 -9.26 5.48 -19.34
C GLY A 42 -8.72 4.86 -18.08
N ALA A 43 -7.44 5.09 -17.77
CA ALA A 43 -6.94 4.97 -16.43
C ALA A 43 -7.84 5.89 -15.62
N VAL A 44 -8.88 5.33 -15.00
CA VAL A 44 -9.66 6.04 -14.00
C VAL A 44 -8.60 6.46 -13.01
N ALA A 45 -8.31 7.76 -12.95
CA ALA A 45 -7.41 8.30 -11.95
C ALA A 45 -8.07 7.99 -10.61
N VAL A 46 -7.68 6.87 -10.00
CA VAL A 46 -8.18 6.50 -8.69
C VAL A 46 -7.53 7.50 -7.75
N SER A 47 -8.28 8.52 -7.36
CA SER A 47 -7.83 9.48 -6.36
C SER A 47 -7.43 8.69 -5.12
N ARG A 48 -6.22 8.94 -4.62
CA ARG A 48 -5.79 8.38 -3.34
C ARG A 48 -6.75 8.88 -2.27
N ARG A 49 -7.15 7.95 -1.40
CA ARG A 49 -8.09 8.19 -0.31
C ARG A 49 -7.50 7.65 0.98
N THR A 50 -7.90 8.24 2.10
CA THR A 50 -7.63 7.76 3.45
C THR A 50 -8.83 6.94 3.91
N ILE A 51 -8.58 5.71 4.35
CA ILE A 51 -9.62 4.74 4.68
C ILE A 51 -9.37 4.20 6.08
N ALA A 52 -10.35 4.32 6.96
CA ALA A 52 -10.33 3.70 8.28
C ALA A 52 -11.16 2.42 8.28
N LEU A 53 -10.56 1.31 8.72
CA LEU A 53 -11.27 0.07 9.01
C LEU A 53 -11.30 -0.13 10.52
N HIS A 54 -12.50 -0.31 11.07
CA HIS A 54 -12.72 -0.64 12.47
C HIS A 54 -13.11 -2.12 12.59
N LEU A 55 -12.30 -2.90 13.31
CA LEU A 55 -12.53 -4.31 13.58
C LEU A 55 -12.94 -4.47 15.05
N THR A 56 -13.98 -5.27 15.29
CA THR A 56 -14.47 -5.59 16.65
C THR A 56 -14.51 -7.09 16.95
N ASP A 57 -14.46 -7.94 15.91
CA ASP A 57 -14.46 -9.41 16.05
C ASP A 57 -13.04 -9.95 16.23
N GLY A 58 -12.81 -10.69 17.31
CA GLY A 58 -11.54 -11.33 17.67
C GLY A 58 -11.22 -12.60 16.91
N THR A 59 -12.17 -13.11 16.12
CA THR A 59 -12.00 -14.37 15.40
C THR A 59 -11.72 -14.14 13.92
N TRP A 60 -11.04 -15.11 13.30
CA TRP A 60 -10.92 -15.17 11.84
C TRP A 60 -12.25 -15.62 11.22
N SER A 61 -13.19 -14.69 11.13
CA SER A 61 -14.47 -14.88 10.46
C SER A 61 -14.37 -14.53 8.96
N GLU A 62 -15.40 -14.87 8.19
CA GLU A 62 -15.50 -14.46 6.79
C GLU A 62 -15.52 -12.93 6.64
N ALA A 63 -16.13 -12.23 7.61
CA ALA A 63 -16.15 -10.77 7.66
C ALA A 63 -14.74 -10.22 7.86
N THR A 64 -14.00 -10.74 8.84
CA THR A 64 -12.58 -10.41 9.07
C THR A 64 -11.76 -10.68 7.82
N ALA A 65 -11.81 -11.90 7.25
CA ALA A 65 -11.08 -12.24 6.03
C ALA A 65 -11.42 -11.31 4.85
N THR A 66 -12.68 -10.89 4.72
CA THR A 66 -13.11 -9.93 3.70
C THR A 66 -12.57 -8.53 3.94
N ALA A 67 -12.53 -8.07 5.19
CA ALA A 67 -11.92 -6.80 5.57
C ALA A 67 -10.43 -6.77 5.20
N PHE A 68 -9.71 -7.85 5.49
CA PHE A 68 -8.30 -8.01 5.13
C PHE A 68 -8.07 -8.03 3.62
N ARG A 69 -8.89 -8.77 2.86
CA ARG A 69 -8.83 -8.76 1.37
C ARG A 69 -9.16 -7.39 0.79
N LEU A 70 -10.07 -6.65 1.42
CA LEU A 70 -10.39 -5.30 1.01
C LEU A 70 -9.22 -4.35 1.27
N ALA A 71 -8.62 -4.41 2.46
CA ALA A 71 -7.43 -3.64 2.81
C ALA A 71 -6.29 -3.89 1.81
N ASP A 72 -6.01 -5.15 1.46
CA ASP A 72 -5.00 -5.53 0.46
C ASP A 72 -5.26 -4.85 -0.89
N ARG A 73 -6.51 -4.94 -1.38
CA ARG A 73 -6.93 -4.33 -2.64
C ARG A 73 -6.93 -2.80 -2.62
N LEU A 74 -7.08 -2.18 -1.45
CA LEU A 74 -7.03 -0.73 -1.28
C LEU A 74 -5.58 -0.24 -1.28
N LEU A 75 -4.70 -0.93 -0.56
CA LEU A 75 -3.26 -0.66 -0.56
C LEU A 75 -2.65 -0.84 -1.96
N ALA A 76 -3.04 -1.89 -2.69
CA ALA A 76 -2.60 -2.13 -4.06
C ALA A 76 -3.02 -1.01 -5.05
N ARG A 77 -4.08 -0.27 -4.73
CA ARG A 77 -4.52 0.93 -5.49
C ARG A 77 -3.86 2.23 -5.01
N GLY A 78 -3.01 2.16 -3.99
CA GLY A 78 -2.29 3.29 -3.43
C GLY A 78 -3.10 4.15 -2.47
N HIS A 79 -4.17 3.63 -1.90
CA HIS A 79 -4.89 4.28 -0.80
C HIS A 79 -4.09 4.17 0.51
N ARG A 80 -4.33 5.11 1.42
CA ARG A 80 -3.86 5.01 2.80
C ARG A 80 -4.93 4.27 3.60
N VAL A 81 -4.52 3.24 4.32
CA VAL A 81 -5.41 2.40 5.11
C VAL A 81 -4.97 2.42 6.56
N THR A 82 -5.89 2.70 7.47
CA THR A 82 -5.69 2.53 8.91
C THR A 82 -6.65 1.44 9.39
N ILE A 83 -6.13 0.42 10.06
CA ILE A 83 -6.92 -0.62 10.70
C ILE A 83 -6.85 -0.36 12.20
N PHE A 84 -8.00 -0.19 12.85
CA PHE A 84 -8.12 -0.12 14.30
C PHE A 84 -8.81 -1.39 14.79
N ALA A 85 -8.12 -2.15 15.64
CA ALA A 85 -8.62 -3.36 16.27
C ALA A 85 -9.00 -3.07 17.73
N GLY A 86 -10.31 -2.96 17.98
CA GLY A 86 -10.88 -2.77 19.32
C GLY A 86 -11.48 -4.06 19.86
N ASP A 87 -11.97 -4.01 21.09
CA ASP A 87 -12.70 -5.12 21.74
C ASP A 87 -12.00 -6.48 21.60
N ASP A 88 -12.67 -7.49 21.05
CA ASP A 88 -12.10 -8.82 20.86
C ASP A 88 -11.12 -8.84 19.67
N ALA A 89 -11.28 -7.94 18.68
CA ALA A 89 -10.39 -7.85 17.52
C ALA A 89 -8.94 -7.57 17.89
N ALA A 90 -8.67 -7.05 19.09
CA ALA A 90 -7.31 -6.90 19.59
C ALA A 90 -6.55 -8.25 19.58
N ALA A 91 -7.22 -9.39 19.76
CA ALA A 91 -6.63 -10.72 19.65
C ALA A 91 -5.96 -10.97 18.28
N LEU A 92 -6.49 -10.38 17.20
CA LEU A 92 -5.94 -10.50 15.84
C LEU A 92 -4.56 -9.84 15.69
N ALA A 93 -4.20 -8.94 16.62
CA ALA A 93 -2.93 -8.24 16.61
C ALA A 93 -1.79 -9.03 17.29
N ALA A 94 -2.09 -10.16 17.93
CA ALA A 94 -1.09 -11.03 18.53
C ALA A 94 -0.28 -11.77 17.45
N GLY A 95 1.05 -11.76 17.57
CA GLY A 95 2.04 -12.28 16.63
C GLY A 95 2.14 -13.81 16.50
N GLY A 96 1.09 -14.56 16.85
CA GLY A 96 1.13 -16.02 17.02
C GLY A 96 0.40 -16.87 15.97
N ASP A 97 -0.39 -16.29 15.07
CA ASP A 97 -1.32 -17.03 14.22
C ASP A 97 -1.25 -16.67 12.73
N ARG A 98 -1.99 -17.41 11.88
CA ARG A 98 -2.22 -17.09 10.45
C ARG A 98 -2.64 -15.63 10.21
N VAL A 99 -3.25 -15.01 11.21
CA VAL A 99 -3.64 -13.60 11.21
C VAL A 99 -2.39 -12.71 11.23
N ALA A 100 -1.44 -12.94 12.13
CA ALA A 100 -0.18 -12.21 12.17
C ALA A 100 0.62 -12.33 10.86
N GLU A 101 0.58 -13.49 10.20
CA GLU A 101 1.17 -13.65 8.86
C GLU A 101 0.45 -12.80 7.79
N ALA A 102 -0.88 -12.80 7.78
CA ALA A 102 -1.68 -11.98 6.88
C ALA A 102 -1.45 -10.48 7.12
N VAL A 103 -1.39 -10.06 8.39
CA VAL A 103 -1.07 -8.70 8.83
C VAL A 103 0.34 -8.32 8.40
N SER A 104 1.34 -9.18 8.64
CA SER A 104 2.73 -8.94 8.25
C SER A 104 2.87 -8.82 6.72
N ALA A 105 2.16 -9.65 5.96
CA ALA A 105 2.13 -9.56 4.50
C ALA A 105 1.51 -8.25 4.02
N LEU A 106 0.46 -7.76 4.70
CA LEU A 106 -0.16 -6.46 4.43
C LEU A 106 0.76 -5.29 4.77
N LEU A 107 1.40 -5.32 5.94
CA LEU A 107 2.36 -4.30 6.36
C LEU A 107 3.55 -4.22 5.38
N HIS A 108 4.05 -5.38 4.94
CA HIS A 108 5.11 -5.43 3.93
C HIS A 108 4.65 -4.86 2.58
N ARG A 109 3.43 -5.18 2.11
CA ARG A 109 2.89 -4.62 0.86
C ARG A 109 2.58 -3.12 0.96
N GLY A 110 2.23 -2.61 2.13
CA GLY A 110 2.08 -1.17 2.36
C GLY A 110 3.35 -0.38 2.02
N THR A 111 4.53 -1.02 2.06
CA THR A 111 5.78 -0.35 1.66
C THR A 111 5.93 -0.17 0.14
N HIS A 112 5.07 -0.81 -0.68
CA HIS A 112 5.22 -0.87 -2.14
C HIS A 112 4.18 -0.06 -2.94
N GLY A 113 3.19 0.58 -2.30
CA GLY A 113 2.15 1.30 -3.05
C GLY A 113 1.26 2.26 -2.26
N GLY A 114 0.97 2.00 -0.98
CA GLY A 114 0.12 2.83 -0.12
C GLY A 114 0.36 2.57 1.36
N THR A 115 0.16 3.54 2.25
CA THR A 115 0.53 3.42 3.67
C THR A 115 -0.50 2.60 4.45
N LEU A 116 -0.04 1.59 5.21
CA LEU A 116 -0.83 0.87 6.21
C LEU A 116 -0.42 1.30 7.63
N HIS A 117 -1.40 1.71 8.43
CA HIS A 117 -1.27 1.80 9.89
C HIS A 117 -2.12 0.71 10.54
N TRP A 118 -1.53 -0.11 11.41
CA TRP A 118 -2.24 -1.08 12.20
C TRP A 118 -2.22 -0.62 13.66
N VAL A 119 -3.37 -0.29 14.21
CA VAL A 119 -3.53 0.18 15.58
C VAL A 119 -4.38 -0.80 16.38
N VAL A 120 -3.95 -1.14 17.59
CA VAL A 120 -4.71 -1.96 18.54
C VAL A 120 -5.08 -1.12 19.75
N ASP A 121 -6.32 -1.24 20.22
CA ASP A 121 -6.74 -0.63 21.48
C ASP A 121 -5.92 -1.21 22.64
N ALA A 122 -5.15 -0.34 23.31
CA ALA A 122 -4.26 -0.72 24.39
C ALA A 122 -5.02 -1.31 25.59
N ASP A 123 -6.22 -0.83 25.90
CA ASP A 123 -7.01 -1.37 27.01
C ASP A 123 -7.55 -2.76 26.68
N ALA A 124 -7.94 -2.99 25.42
CA ALA A 124 -8.32 -4.31 24.94
C ALA A 124 -7.11 -5.28 24.93
N ALA A 125 -5.95 -4.83 24.45
CA ALA A 125 -4.72 -5.63 24.46
C ALA A 125 -4.31 -6.04 25.88
N ARG A 126 -4.44 -5.12 26.85
CA ARG A 126 -4.20 -5.39 28.27
C ARG A 126 -5.18 -6.40 28.84
N ARG A 127 -6.48 -6.22 28.58
CA ARG A 127 -7.55 -7.13 29.02
C ARG A 127 -7.33 -8.56 28.50
N LEU A 128 -6.82 -8.69 27.28
CA LEU A 128 -6.51 -9.98 26.66
C LEU A 128 -5.12 -10.52 27.01
N GLY A 129 -4.27 -9.75 27.70
CA GLY A 129 -2.92 -10.17 28.09
C GLY A 129 -1.96 -10.37 26.91
N ILE A 130 -2.11 -9.56 25.85
CA ILE A 130 -1.33 -9.69 24.60
C ILE A 130 -0.35 -8.53 24.35
N GLU A 131 -0.19 -7.60 25.29
CA GLU A 131 0.67 -6.41 25.16
C GLU A 131 2.11 -6.77 24.73
N ASP A 132 2.68 -7.84 25.31
CA ASP A 132 4.05 -8.31 24.99
C ASP A 132 4.13 -9.24 23.76
N ARG A 133 2.99 -9.47 23.10
CA ARG A 133 2.87 -10.43 21.98
C ARG A 133 2.39 -9.76 20.70
N LEU A 134 2.34 -8.43 20.64
CA LEU A 134 1.89 -7.73 19.44
C LEU A 134 2.80 -8.04 18.25
N ALA A 135 2.20 -8.24 17.08
CA ALA A 135 2.95 -8.45 15.85
C ALA A 135 3.80 -7.22 15.50
N SER A 136 4.93 -7.43 14.84
CA SER A 136 5.81 -6.33 14.42
C SER A 136 5.06 -5.33 13.53
N GLY A 137 5.15 -4.04 13.85
CA GLY A 137 4.47 -2.97 13.12
C GLY A 137 3.04 -2.67 13.59
N VAL A 138 2.51 -3.43 14.56
CA VAL A 138 1.30 -3.06 15.31
C VAL A 138 1.62 -1.95 16.30
N ILE A 139 0.78 -0.92 16.31
CA ILE A 139 0.93 0.25 17.18
C ILE A 139 -0.16 0.17 18.27
N PRO A 140 0.17 0.20 19.57
CA PRO A 140 -0.84 0.41 20.59
C PRO A 140 -1.39 1.83 20.52
N GLY A 141 -2.71 1.98 20.59
CA GLY A 141 -3.40 3.27 20.60
C GLY A 141 -4.63 3.23 21.51
N ASP A 142 -5.41 4.30 21.48
CA ASP A 142 -6.61 4.45 22.32
C ASP A 142 -7.87 4.84 21.52
N LEU A 143 -8.98 5.05 22.24
CA LEU A 143 -10.23 5.47 21.62
C LEU A 143 -10.15 6.87 20.98
N ALA A 144 -9.29 7.76 21.48
CA ALA A 144 -9.09 9.08 20.88
C ALA A 144 -8.38 8.96 19.52
N ASP A 145 -7.44 8.03 19.40
CA ASP A 145 -6.80 7.68 18.12
C ASP A 145 -7.84 7.17 17.10
N LEU A 146 -8.74 6.25 17.50
CA LEU A 146 -9.83 5.80 16.63
C LEU A 146 -10.64 6.98 16.10
N TRP A 147 -11.06 7.89 16.99
CA TRP A 147 -11.82 9.06 16.57
C TRP A 147 -11.01 10.01 15.68
N SER A 148 -9.69 10.11 15.87
CA SER A 148 -8.83 10.87 14.96
C SER A 148 -8.83 10.25 13.57
N PHE A 149 -8.64 8.93 13.47
CA PHE A 149 -8.65 8.22 12.19
C PHE A 149 -10.00 8.33 11.48
N VAL A 150 -11.10 8.25 12.22
CA VAL A 150 -12.45 8.43 11.68
C VAL A 150 -12.65 9.83 11.09
N ARG A 151 -12.15 10.88 11.77
CA ARG A 151 -12.24 12.26 11.29
C ARG A 151 -11.37 12.54 10.07
N GLU A 152 -10.21 11.89 9.97
CA GLU A 152 -9.26 12.05 8.86
C GLU A 152 -9.61 11.20 7.64
N ALA A 153 -10.44 10.17 7.80
CA ALA A 153 -10.77 9.24 6.73
C ALA A 153 -11.81 9.80 5.76
N ASP A 154 -11.59 9.59 4.47
CA ASP A 154 -12.59 9.81 3.43
C ASP A 154 -13.69 8.75 3.48
N VAL A 155 -13.34 7.54 3.96
CA VAL A 155 -14.24 6.39 4.08
C VAL A 155 -13.96 5.64 5.37
N VAL A 156 -15.00 5.38 6.14
CA VAL A 156 -14.96 4.51 7.32
C VAL A 156 -15.72 3.23 7.05
N LEU A 157 -15.09 2.09 7.33
CA LEU A 157 -15.69 0.78 7.17
C LEU A 157 -15.63 0.04 8.50
N SER A 158 -16.77 -0.49 8.94
CA SER A 158 -16.86 -1.31 10.15
C SER A 158 -17.48 -2.66 9.77
N PRO A 159 -16.69 -3.61 9.27
CA PRO A 159 -17.17 -4.97 9.03
C PRO A 159 -17.59 -5.59 10.37
N GLY A 160 -18.90 -5.63 10.60
CA GLY A 160 -19.49 -6.18 11.80
C GLY A 160 -19.69 -7.70 11.71
N ARG A 161 -19.94 -8.30 12.87
CA ARG A 161 -20.46 -9.66 12.97
C ARG A 161 -21.88 -9.68 12.38
N MET A 162 -22.14 -10.55 11.40
CA MET A 162 -23.51 -10.93 11.11
C MET A 162 -24.00 -11.79 12.27
N ALA A 163 -25.00 -11.27 13.00
CA ALA A 163 -25.65 -11.96 14.11
C ALA A 163 -26.37 -13.22 13.63
#